data_AF-F8B0E2-F1
#
_entry.id   AF-F8B0E2-F1
#
_cell.length_a   1.000
_cell.length_b   1.000
_cell.length_c   1.000
_cell.angle_alpha   90.00
_cell.angle_beta   90.00
_cell.angle_gamma   90.00
#
_symmetry.space_group_name_H-M   'P 1'
#
loop_
_entity.id
_entity.type
_entity.pdbx_description
1 polymer ?
#
loop_
_entity_poly.entity_id
_entity_poly.type
_entity_poly.pdbx_seq_one_letter_code
_entity_poly.pdbx_strand_id
1 'polypeptide(L)'
;MRQPASGAMTPAETRLAEALVSLVDYTGRILLIGLADANLHYVGDKAGALAEVADRVAGLAGQVHQGRGNTRIRMDVVARAVAAWSQPYTAGRLLFPRPGRRPETSR
;
A
#
# COMPACT_ATOMS: atom_id res chain seq x y z
N MET A 1 -27.26 0.70 1.28
CA MET A 1 -25.97 0.75 2.01
C MET A 1 -25.85 2.11 2.67
N ARG A 2 -25.69 2.18 4.00
CA ARG A 2 -25.45 3.45 4.71
C ARG A 2 -24.11 4.04 4.22
N GLN A 3 -24.10 5.32 3.86
CA GLN A 3 -22.83 6.03 3.67
C GLN A 3 -22.05 6.01 4.99
N PRO A 4 -20.74 5.77 4.96
CA PRO A 4 -19.92 5.89 6.17
C PRO A 4 -20.01 7.33 6.71
N ALA A 5 -19.95 7.48 8.03
CA ALA A 5 -19.85 8.79 8.67
C ALA A 5 -18.69 9.59 8.04
N SER A 6 -18.85 10.91 7.89
CA SER A 6 -17.87 11.82 7.29
C SER A 6 -16.49 11.68 7.96
N GLY A 7 -15.65 10.79 7.43
CA GLY A 7 -14.33 10.46 7.96
C GLY A 7 -13.94 8.99 7.87
N ALA A 8 -14.91 8.06 7.93
CA ALA A 8 -14.63 6.64 7.81
C ALA A 8 -14.41 6.24 6.34
N MET A 9 -13.45 5.33 6.12
CA MET A 9 -13.21 4.73 4.80
C MET A 9 -14.37 3.81 4.43
N THR A 10 -14.76 3.83 3.15
CA THR A 10 -15.66 2.83 2.58
C THR A 10 -14.92 1.49 2.48
N PRO A 11 -15.64 0.36 2.42
CA PRO A 11 -15.00 -0.94 2.20
C PRO A 11 -14.15 -1.01 0.92
N ALA A 12 -14.54 -0.30 -0.15
CA ALA A 12 -13.77 -0.23 -1.39
C ALA A 12 -12.45 0.54 -1.21
N GLU A 13 -12.50 1.68 -0.50
CA GLU A 13 -11.31 2.44 -0.13
C GLU A 13 -10.36 1.62 0.76
N THR A 14 -10.90 0.91 1.75
CA THR A 14 -10.12 0.06 2.65
C THR A 14 -9.39 -1.04 1.87
N ARG A 15 -10.11 -1.80 1.04
CA ARG A 15 -9.51 -2.87 0.23
C ARG A 15 -8.43 -2.34 -0.71
N LEU A 16 -8.66 -1.17 -1.32
CA LEU A 16 -7.66 -0.57 -2.20
C LEU A 16 -6.42 -0.13 -1.42
N ALA A 17 -6.59 0.49 -0.25
CA ALA A 17 -5.47 0.87 0.60
C ALA A 17 -4.67 -0.34 1.09
N GLU A 18 -5.33 -1.42 1.53
CA GLU A 18 -4.68 -2.67 1.95
C GLU A 18 -3.86 -3.31 0.81
N ALA A 19 -4.41 -3.34 -0.40
CA ALA A 19 -3.71 -3.86 -1.56
C ALA A 19 -2.48 -3.00 -1.92
N LEU A 20 -2.61 -1.67 -1.89
CA LEU A 20 -1.48 -0.76 -2.13
C LEU A 20 -0.40 -0.86 -1.04
N VAL A 21 -0.77 -1.05 0.23
CA VAL A 21 0.19 -1.28 1.33
C VAL A 21 0.93 -2.60 1.13
N SER A 22 0.24 -3.63 0.66
CA SER A 22 0.84 -4.93 0.34
C SER A 22 1.86 -4.83 -0.80
N LEU A 23 1.62 -3.99 -1.82
CA LEU A 23 2.64 -3.68 -2.86
C LEU A 23 3.91 -3.11 -2.22
N VAL A 24 3.76 -2.13 -1.32
CA VAL A 24 4.89 -1.49 -0.63
C VAL A 24 5.68 -2.51 0.19
N ASP A 25 5.02 -3.41 0.92
CA ASP A 25 5.67 -4.47 1.68
C ASP A 25 6.44 -5.42 0.76
N TYR A 26 5.80 -6.00 -0.26
CA TYR A 26 6.46 -6.97 -1.14
C TYR A 26 7.60 -6.37 -1.95
N THR A 27 7.47 -5.14 -2.45
CA THR A 27 8.60 -4.42 -3.07
C THR A 27 9.75 -4.25 -2.07
N GLY A 28 9.45 -3.90 -0.82
CA GLY A 28 10.45 -3.82 0.24
C GLY A 28 11.13 -5.16 0.53
N ARG A 29 10.38 -6.25 0.61
CA ARG A 29 10.95 -7.59 0.84
C ARG A 29 11.85 -8.04 -0.30
N ILE A 30 11.49 -7.77 -1.55
CA ILE A 30 12.34 -8.09 -2.70
C ILE A 30 13.64 -7.28 -2.64
N LEU A 31 13.54 -5.96 -2.54
CA LEU A 31 14.68 -5.06 -2.71
C LEU A 31 15.59 -4.98 -1.47
N LEU A 32 15.03 -5.04 -0.27
CA LEU A 32 15.76 -4.81 0.98
C LEU A 32 16.15 -6.09 1.72
N ILE A 33 15.47 -7.21 1.44
CA ILE A 33 15.74 -8.51 2.10
C ILE A 33 16.28 -9.49 1.05
N GLY A 34 15.49 -9.81 0.03
CA GLY A 34 15.85 -10.82 -0.98
C GLY A 34 17.15 -10.51 -1.71
N LEU A 35 17.33 -9.26 -2.16
CA LEU A 35 18.58 -8.82 -2.79
C LEU A 35 19.74 -8.73 -1.79
N ALA A 36 19.50 -8.26 -0.57
CA ALA A 36 20.53 -8.12 0.46
C ALA A 36 21.11 -9.48 0.88
N ASP A 37 20.24 -10.50 0.95
CA ASP A 37 20.60 -11.87 1.33
C ASP A 37 21.00 -12.74 0.13
N ALA A 38 21.05 -12.18 -1.09
CA ALA A 38 21.30 -12.90 -2.34
C ALA A 38 20.43 -14.16 -2.54
N ASN A 39 19.19 -14.14 -2.02
CA ASN A 39 18.30 -15.31 -2.02
C ASN A 39 17.31 -15.25 -3.19
N LEU A 40 17.68 -15.85 -4.31
CA LEU A 40 16.86 -15.84 -5.53
C LEU A 40 15.51 -16.54 -5.37
N HIS A 41 15.43 -17.61 -4.56
CA HIS A 41 14.16 -18.28 -4.30
C HIS A 41 13.20 -17.36 -3.55
N TYR A 42 13.67 -16.66 -2.52
CA TYR A 42 12.88 -15.69 -1.78
C TYR A 42 12.42 -14.53 -2.68
N VAL A 43 13.32 -14.04 -3.54
CA VAL A 43 12.97 -13.02 -4.55
C VAL A 43 11.85 -13.51 -5.46
N GLY A 44 11.96 -14.74 -6.00
CA GLY A 44 10.94 -15.33 -6.86
C GLY A 44 9.58 -15.49 -6.18
N ASP A 45 9.57 -16.00 -4.94
CA ASP A 45 8.35 -16.15 -4.13
C ASP A 45 7.66 -14.80 -3.88
N LYS A 46 8.42 -13.77 -3.46
CA LYS A 46 7.85 -12.44 -3.22
C LYS A 46 7.47 -11.70 -4.49
N ALA A 47 8.15 -11.95 -5.60
CA ALA A 47 7.75 -11.42 -6.91
C ALA A 47 6.41 -12.01 -7.37
N GLY A 48 6.16 -13.30 -7.14
CA GLY A 48 4.86 -13.92 -7.38
C GLY A 48 3.76 -13.27 -6.55
N ALA A 49 3.97 -13.13 -5.24
CA ALA A 49 3.02 -12.44 -4.36
C ALA A 49 2.78 -10.97 -4.76
N LEU A 50 3.83 -10.27 -5.22
CA LEU A 50 3.71 -8.90 -5.73
C LEU A 50 2.81 -8.83 -6.97
N ALA A 51 2.95 -9.78 -7.90
CA ALA A 51 2.14 -9.84 -9.11
C ALA A 51 0.65 -10.05 -8.78
N GLU A 52 0.33 -11.00 -7.89
CA GLU A 52 -1.05 -11.24 -7.46
C GLU A 52 -1.70 -10.01 -6.81
N VAL A 53 -0.93 -9.25 -6.01
CA VAL A 53 -1.43 -8.01 -5.41
C VAL A 53 -1.60 -6.91 -6.46
N ALA A 54 -0.70 -6.80 -7.44
CA ALA A 54 -0.82 -5.84 -8.53
C ALA A 54 -2.10 -6.09 -9.35
N ASP A 55 -2.40 -7.34 -9.66
CA ASP A 55 -3.65 -7.73 -10.33
C ASP A 55 -4.87 -7.37 -9.49
N ARG A 56 -4.81 -7.56 -8.17
CA ARG A 56 -5.89 -7.14 -7.25
C ARG A 56 -6.11 -5.63 -7.29
N VAL A 57 -5.04 -4.83 -7.29
CA VAL A 57 -5.13 -3.36 -7.42
C VAL A 57 -5.78 -2.98 -8.75
N ALA A 58 -5.36 -3.59 -9.86
CA ALA A 58 -5.95 -3.36 -11.18
C ALA A 58 -7.44 -3.73 -11.20
N GLY A 59 -7.83 -4.86 -10.60
CA GLY A 59 -9.22 -5.28 -10.49
C GLY A 59 -10.07 -4.32 -9.67
N LEU A 60 -9.56 -3.84 -8.54
CA LEU A 60 -10.25 -2.85 -7.69
C LEU A 60 -10.41 -1.50 -8.42
N ALA A 61 -9.37 -1.03 -9.13
CA ALA A 61 -9.45 0.19 -9.93
C ALA A 61 -10.44 0.06 -11.10
N GLY A 62 -10.44 -1.10 -11.77
CA GLY A 62 -11.36 -1.38 -12.89
C GLY A 62 -12.83 -1.42 -12.46
N GLN A 63 -13.14 -1.95 -11.27
CA GLN A 63 -14.51 -1.96 -10.74
C GLN A 63 -15.07 -0.55 -10.52
N VAL A 64 -14.22 0.40 -10.14
CA VAL A 64 -14.58 1.82 -9.98
C VAL A 64 -14.83 2.46 -11.34
N HIS A 65 -13.99 2.18 -12.33
CA HIS A 65 -14.11 2.77 -13.66
C HIS A 65 -15.36 2.27 -14.42
N GLN A 66 -15.72 1.00 -14.26
CA GLN A 66 -16.89 0.41 -14.94
C GLN A 66 -18.25 0.71 -14.26
N GLY A 67 -18.30 1.59 -13.25
CA GLY A 67 -19.55 1.97 -12.60
C GLY A 67 -20.26 0.82 -11.86
N ARG A 68 -19.59 -0.32 -11.64
CA ARG A 68 -20.14 -1.51 -10.92
C ARG A 68 -20.21 -1.32 -9.40
N GLY A 69 -20.07 -0.10 -8.91
CA GLY A 69 -20.34 0.28 -7.54
C GLY A 69 -20.67 1.76 -7.49
N ASN A 70 -21.80 2.12 -6.88
CA ASN A 70 -22.22 3.51 -6.69
C ASN A 70 -21.36 4.26 -5.65
N THR A 71 -20.13 3.78 -5.40
CA THR A 71 -19.23 4.27 -4.35
C THR A 71 -18.01 4.89 -5.00
N ARG A 72 -18.01 6.23 -5.07
CA ARG A 72 -16.84 7.01 -5.49
C ARG A 72 -15.69 6.76 -4.51
N ILE A 73 -14.56 6.26 -4.99
CA ILE A 73 -13.33 6.15 -4.19
C ILE A 73 -12.71 7.54 -4.03
N ARG A 74 -12.45 7.94 -2.79
CA ARG A 74 -11.71 9.16 -2.47
C ARG A 74 -10.22 8.85 -2.40
N MET A 75 -9.49 9.18 -3.47
CA MET A 75 -8.06 8.87 -3.57
C MET A 75 -7.20 9.60 -2.54
N ASP A 76 -7.61 10.77 -2.06
CA ASP A 76 -6.90 11.48 -0.98
C ASP A 76 -7.00 10.71 0.36
N VAL A 77 -8.15 10.10 0.64
CA VAL A 77 -8.36 9.26 1.83
C VAL A 77 -7.52 7.99 1.73
N VAL A 78 -7.53 7.32 0.56
CA VAL A 78 -6.70 6.14 0.29
C VAL A 78 -5.21 6.48 0.43
N ALA A 79 -4.75 7.60 -0.15
CA ALA A 79 -3.35 8.01 -0.07
C ALA A 79 -2.89 8.25 1.38
N ARG A 80 -3.71 8.93 2.19
CA ARG A 80 -3.42 9.13 3.63
C ARG A 80 -3.36 7.80 4.38
N ALA A 81 -4.28 6.88 4.10
CA ALA A 81 -4.30 5.56 4.70
C ALA A 81 -3.05 4.75 4.33
N VAL A 82 -2.69 4.68 3.04
CA VAL A 82 -1.47 3.99 2.58
C VAL A 82 -0.24 4.56 3.27
N ALA A 83 -0.06 5.89 3.28
CA ALA A 83 1.08 6.53 3.93
C ALA A 83 1.18 6.19 5.43
N ALA A 84 0.05 6.13 6.14
CA ALA A 84 0.00 5.80 7.56
C ALA A 84 0.22 4.30 7.83
N TRP A 85 -0.43 3.43 7.06
CA TRP A 85 -0.41 1.98 7.24
C TRP A 85 0.88 1.34 6.75
N SER A 86 1.60 1.99 5.84
CA SER A 86 2.90 1.52 5.37
C SER A 86 4.04 1.75 6.37
N GLN A 87 3.84 2.52 7.45
CA GLN A 87 4.90 2.88 8.42
C GLN A 87 5.59 1.71 9.13
N PRO A 88 4.94 0.56 9.41
CA PRO A 88 5.62 -0.62 9.95
C PRO A 88 6.71 -1.17 9.01
N TYR A 89 6.55 -1.00 7.69
CA TYR A 89 7.48 -1.52 6.68
C TYR A 89 8.62 -0.55 6.39
N THR A 90 9.84 -1.05 6.21
CA THR A 90 11.01 -0.22 5.88
C THR A 90 10.81 0.55 4.59
N ALA A 91 10.37 -0.10 3.51
CA ALA A 91 10.03 0.56 2.26
C ALA A 91 8.94 1.63 2.43
N GLY A 92 7.95 1.37 3.28
CA GLY A 92 6.91 2.34 3.60
C GLY A 92 7.43 3.59 4.30
N ARG A 93 8.37 3.47 5.24
CA ARG A 93 9.02 4.63 5.86
C ARG A 93 9.85 5.46 4.87
N LEU A 94 10.46 4.80 3.88
CA LEU A 94 11.24 5.46 2.84
C LEU A 94 10.35 6.20 1.83
N LEU A 95 9.23 5.59 1.43
CA LEU A 95 8.29 6.18 0.47
C LEU A 95 7.39 7.25 1.10
N PHE A 96 7.07 7.12 2.40
CA PHE A 96 6.17 8.03 3.12
C PHE A 96 6.85 8.55 4.39
N PRO A 97 7.85 9.44 4.27
CA PRO A 97 8.54 9.98 5.43
C PRO A 97 7.57 10.77 6.31
N ARG A 98 7.59 10.52 7.63
CA ARG A 98 6.78 11.30 8.58
C ARG A 98 7.33 12.73 8.66
N PRO A 99 6.49 13.77 8.52
CA PRO A 99 6.92 15.14 8.75
C PRO A 99 7.29 15.30 10.23
N GLY A 100 8.58 15.50 10.52
CA GLY A 100 9.03 15.87 11.88
C GLY A 100 10.23 15.12 12.45
N ARG A 101 10.76 14.06 11.81
CA ARG A 101 12.03 13.47 12.26
C ARG A 101 13.20 14.26 11.65
N ARG A 102 13.44 15.47 12.17
CA ARG A 102 14.78 16.08 12.03
C ARG A 102 15.77 15.08 12.65
N PRO A 103 16.89 14.74 11.99
CA PRO A 103 17.96 14.05 12.69
C PRO A 103 18.35 14.95 13.87
N GLU A 104 18.29 14.41 15.08
CA GLU A 104 19.02 15.01 16.19
C GLU A 104 20.49 14.97 15.76
N THR A 105 21.00 16.12 15.33
CA THR A 105 22.43 16.36 15.27
C THR A 105 22.92 16.35 16.72
N SER A 106 23.20 15.16 17.23
CA SER A 106 24.00 15.01 18.45
C SER A 106 25.37 15.58 18.14
N ARG A 107 25.70 16.64 18.90
CA ARG A 107 27.02 17.26 18.98
C ARG A 107 28.01 16.34 19.67
#